data_AF-A0A542EJ96-F1
#
_entry.id   AF-A0A542EJ96-F1
#
_cell.length_a   1.000
_cell.length_b   1.000
_cell.length_c   1.000
_cell.angle_alpha   90.00
_cell.angle_beta   90.00
_cell.angle_gamma   90.00
#
_symmetry.space_group_name_H-M   'P 1'
#
loop_
_entity.id
_entity.type
_entity.pdbx_description
1 polymer ?
#
loop_
_entity_poly.entity_id
_entity_poly.type
_entity_poly.pdbx_seq_one_letter_code
_entity_poly.pdbx_strand_id
1 'polypeptide(L)'
;MGYQEQITGAQRTANGHLSEYVRHDPTSGRPVAFDGRTFRGDPPVETFLDAKHGYAQLAHQPRSDWSTGTSDRLVSEAERQVRALPDGARLEWHASDPAGAAAIKDLLDSRGIFEIDVIHTSKV
;
A
#
# COMPACT_ATOMS: atom_id res chain seq x y z
N MET A 1 12.95 10.34 9.71
CA MET A 1 13.01 9.28 8.69
C MET A 1 11.85 9.49 7.72
N GLY A 2 11.96 9.14 6.44
CA GLY A 2 10.78 9.19 5.57
C GLY A 2 9.76 8.12 5.96
N TYR A 3 8.50 8.33 5.61
CA TYR A 3 7.42 7.45 6.06
C TYR A 3 7.54 6.04 5.45
N GLN A 4 7.96 5.93 4.20
CA GLN A 4 8.20 4.64 3.56
C GLN A 4 9.31 3.85 4.28
N GLU A 5 10.44 4.48 4.62
CA GLU A 5 11.50 3.84 5.41
C GLU A 5 11.01 3.36 6.78
N GLN A 6 10.09 4.11 7.40
CA GLN A 6 9.48 3.71 8.67
C GLN A 6 8.68 2.42 8.54
N ILE A 7 7.88 2.30 7.48
CA ILE A 7 7.00 1.15 7.27
C ILE A 7 7.80 -0.09 6.85
N THR A 8 8.76 0.10 5.95
CA THR A 8 9.43 -1.02 5.28
C THR A 8 10.75 -1.41 5.93
N GLY A 9 11.34 -0.52 6.74
CA GLY A 9 12.71 -0.65 7.22
C GLY A 9 13.76 -0.46 6.11
N ALA A 10 13.34 -0.08 4.89
CA ALA A 10 14.24 0.08 3.76
C ALA A 10 15.20 1.24 4.00
N GLN A 11 16.48 0.99 3.71
CA GLN A 11 17.49 2.04 3.68
C GLN A 11 17.52 2.68 2.30
N ARG A 12 17.78 3.99 2.27
CA ARG A 12 18.05 4.67 1.01
C ARG A 12 19.38 4.18 0.44
N THR A 13 19.41 4.04 -0.88
CA THR A 13 20.63 3.83 -1.65
C THR A 13 21.56 5.05 -1.54
N ALA A 14 22.81 4.92 -1.99
CA ALA A 14 23.78 6.02 -1.97
C ALA A 14 23.32 7.28 -2.74
N ASN A 15 22.43 7.13 -3.73
CA ASN A 15 21.79 8.21 -4.48
C ASN A 15 20.45 8.67 -3.90
N GLY A 16 20.08 8.22 -2.70
CA GLY A 16 18.88 8.68 -1.97
C GLY A 16 17.56 8.02 -2.39
N HIS A 17 17.58 7.00 -3.25
CA HIS A 17 16.38 6.29 -3.69
C HIS A 17 16.00 5.20 -2.69
N LEU A 18 14.71 4.89 -2.58
CA LEU A 18 14.26 3.69 -1.89
C LEU A 18 14.08 2.57 -2.88
N SER A 19 14.64 1.41 -2.56
CA SER A 19 14.43 0.21 -3.35
C SER A 19 13.04 -0.34 -3.07
N GLU A 20 12.24 -0.47 -4.12
CA GLU A 20 10.96 -1.17 -4.09
C GLU A 20 11.18 -2.67 -4.29
N TYR A 21 10.29 -3.49 -3.73
CA TYR A 21 10.20 -4.91 -4.03
C TYR A 21 9.29 -5.11 -5.24
N VAL A 22 9.87 -5.55 -6.37
CA VAL A 22 9.14 -5.71 -7.63
C VAL A 22 8.75 -7.17 -7.84
N ARG A 23 7.48 -7.37 -8.19
CA ARG A 23 6.91 -8.62 -8.71
C ARG A 23 6.41 -8.42 -10.12
N HIS A 24 6.12 -9.50 -10.81
CA HIS A 24 5.48 -9.43 -12.11
C HIS A 24 4.05 -9.94 -11.98
N ASP A 25 3.10 -9.18 -12.53
CA ASP A 25 1.71 -9.62 -12.67
C ASP A 25 1.71 -10.93 -13.50
N PRO A 26 1.14 -12.02 -12.98
CA PRO A 26 1.28 -13.35 -13.59
C PRO A 26 0.55 -13.47 -14.93
N THR A 27 -0.37 -12.56 -15.24
CA THR A 27 -1.15 -12.56 -16.49
C THR A 27 -0.48 -11.71 -17.57
N SER A 28 -0.06 -10.50 -17.22
CA SER A 28 0.46 -9.51 -18.17
C SER A 28 1.99 -9.43 -18.22
N GLY A 29 2.68 -10.03 -17.25
CA GLY A 29 4.13 -9.93 -17.08
C GLY A 29 4.64 -8.54 -16.69
N ARG A 30 3.73 -7.57 -16.47
CA ARG A 30 4.10 -6.19 -16.13
C ARG A 30 4.65 -6.12 -14.70
N PRO A 31 5.67 -5.27 -14.45
CA PRO A 31 6.18 -5.08 -13.11
C PRO A 31 5.12 -4.43 -12.22
N VAL A 32 5.03 -4.92 -10.99
CA VAL A 32 4.17 -4.44 -9.90
C VAL A 32 5.08 -4.21 -8.69
N ALA A 33 5.20 -2.96 -8.30
CA ALA A 33 6.00 -2.56 -7.16
C ALA A 33 5.22 -2.65 -5.85
N PHE A 34 5.96 -2.96 -4.80
CA PHE A 34 5.59 -2.86 -3.40
C PHE A 34 6.71 -2.08 -2.70
N ASP A 35 6.39 -1.26 -1.71
CA ASP A 35 7.42 -0.48 -1.02
C ASP A 35 8.37 -1.35 -0.21
N GLY A 36 7.90 -2.53 0.25
CA GLY A 36 8.70 -3.46 1.02
C GLY A 36 8.10 -4.87 1.11
N ARG A 37 8.85 -5.75 1.75
CA ARG A 37 8.50 -7.15 2.00
C ARG A 37 9.08 -7.58 3.34
N THR A 38 8.31 -8.35 4.10
CA THR A 38 8.71 -8.91 5.38
C THR A 38 8.01 -10.25 5.64
N PHE A 39 8.27 -10.87 6.80
CA PHE A 39 7.54 -12.03 7.30
C PHE A 39 7.00 -11.70 8.69
N ARG A 40 5.70 -11.93 8.92
CA ARG A 40 5.01 -11.62 10.17
C ARG A 40 4.18 -12.79 10.68
N GLY A 41 3.94 -12.83 12.00
CA GLY A 41 3.12 -13.86 12.65
C GLY A 41 3.90 -15.10 13.07
N ASP A 42 3.17 -16.06 13.67
CA ASP A 42 3.65 -17.37 14.06
C ASP A 42 2.58 -18.44 13.70
N PRO A 43 2.82 -19.31 12.69
CA PRO A 43 4.02 -19.37 11.86
C PRO A 43 4.17 -18.13 10.94
N PRO A 44 5.38 -17.80 10.47
CA PRO A 44 5.61 -16.61 9.65
C PRO A 44 4.89 -16.66 8.30
N VAL A 45 4.22 -15.57 7.95
CA VAL A 45 3.54 -15.36 6.66
C VAL A 45 4.24 -14.23 5.90
N GLU A 46 4.53 -14.46 4.63
CA GLU A 46 5.10 -13.43 3.75
C GLU A 46 4.12 -12.26 3.61
N THR A 47 4.58 -11.07 3.95
CA THR A 47 3.77 -9.86 3.99
C THR A 47 4.42 -8.76 3.17
N PHE A 48 3.69 -8.27 2.18
CA PHE A 48 4.08 -7.16 1.32
C PHE A 48 3.58 -5.85 1.92
N LEU A 49 4.35 -4.79 1.77
CA LEU A 49 4.12 -3.52 2.45
C LEU A 49 4.03 -2.37 1.45
N ASP A 50 3.13 -1.44 1.71
CA ASP A 50 2.98 -0.20 0.97
C ASP A 50 2.67 0.97 1.93
N ALA A 51 3.32 2.12 1.73
CA ALA A 51 3.27 3.26 2.62
C ALA A 51 2.45 4.41 2.00
N LYS A 52 1.26 4.67 2.56
CA LYS A 52 0.35 5.72 2.10
C LYS A 52 0.45 6.97 3.00
N HIS A 53 1.37 7.88 2.68
CA HIS A 53 1.58 9.12 3.46
C HIS A 53 0.69 10.29 2.98
N GLY A 54 -0.05 10.94 3.90
CA GLY A 54 -0.77 12.19 3.63
C GLY A 54 -2.13 12.04 2.94
N TYR A 55 -2.83 10.93 3.16
CA TYR A 55 -4.10 10.63 2.48
C TYR A 55 -5.35 11.10 3.23
N ALA A 56 -5.22 11.85 4.33
CA ALA A 56 -6.36 12.37 5.10
C ALA A 56 -7.35 13.19 4.25
N GLN A 57 -6.89 13.82 3.17
CA GLN A 57 -7.76 14.59 2.27
C GLN A 57 -8.83 13.73 1.58
N LEU A 58 -8.62 12.41 1.41
CA LEU A 58 -9.66 11.50 0.90
C LEU A 58 -10.91 11.53 1.78
N ALA A 59 -10.74 11.62 3.10
CA ALA A 59 -11.85 11.73 4.04
C ALA A 59 -12.50 13.12 4.03
N HIS A 60 -11.68 14.18 3.95
CA HIS A 60 -12.16 15.55 4.12
C HIS A 60 -12.77 16.16 2.85
N GLN A 61 -12.28 15.77 1.67
CA GLN A 61 -12.70 16.32 0.37
C GLN A 61 -12.89 15.19 -0.65
N PRO A 62 -13.79 14.22 -0.41
CA PRO A 62 -13.89 13.00 -1.22
C PRO A 62 -14.26 13.25 -2.69
N ARG A 63 -14.89 14.40 -3.00
CA ARG A 63 -15.32 14.78 -4.35
C ARG A 63 -14.38 15.78 -5.06
N SER A 64 -13.26 16.14 -4.45
CA SER A 64 -12.27 16.99 -5.13
C SER A 64 -11.64 16.23 -6.32
N ASP A 65 -11.16 16.96 -7.32
CA ASP A 65 -10.45 16.35 -8.46
C ASP A 65 -9.24 15.54 -8.00
N TRP A 66 -8.52 16.04 -6.98
CA TRP A 66 -7.40 15.33 -6.37
C TRP A 66 -7.85 14.00 -5.74
N SER A 67 -8.93 14.00 -4.96
CA SER A 67 -9.43 12.78 -4.30
C SER A 67 -9.97 11.78 -5.30
N THR A 68 -10.64 12.25 -6.36
CA THR A 68 -11.16 11.38 -7.42
C THR A 68 -10.02 10.68 -8.14
N GLY A 69 -9.05 11.44 -8.65
CA GLY A 69 -7.88 10.85 -9.33
C GLY A 69 -7.01 9.98 -8.42
N THR A 70 -6.88 10.36 -7.13
CA THR A 70 -6.17 9.54 -6.15
C THR A 70 -6.90 8.24 -5.86
N SER A 71 -8.23 8.26 -5.77
CA SER A 71 -9.05 7.06 -5.56
C SER A 71 -8.91 6.08 -6.72
N ASP A 72 -9.00 6.57 -7.96
CA ASP A 72 -8.82 5.71 -9.15
C ASP A 72 -7.42 5.08 -9.20
N ARG A 73 -6.38 5.85 -8.86
CA ARG A 73 -5.00 5.33 -8.79
C ARG A 73 -4.85 4.28 -7.69
N LEU A 74 -5.42 4.50 -6.51
CA LEU A 74 -5.37 3.53 -5.41
C LEU A 74 -6.10 2.23 -5.79
N VAL A 75 -7.29 2.31 -6.36
CA VAL A 75 -8.01 1.10 -6.81
C VAL A 75 -7.18 0.34 -7.86
N SER A 76 -6.64 1.04 -8.86
CA SER A 76 -5.79 0.41 -9.88
C SER A 76 -4.51 -0.20 -9.30
N GLU A 77 -3.93 0.41 -8.28
CA GLU A 77 -2.77 -0.11 -7.57
C GLU A 77 -3.11 -1.35 -6.75
N ALA A 78 -4.19 -1.31 -5.98
CA ALA A 78 -4.69 -2.43 -5.19
C ALA A 78 -4.95 -3.67 -6.06
N GLU A 79 -5.69 -3.50 -7.17
CA GLU A 79 -6.00 -4.59 -8.09
C GLU A 79 -4.74 -5.25 -8.67
N ARG A 80 -3.73 -4.45 -9.05
CA ARG A 80 -2.46 -4.97 -9.58
C ARG A 80 -1.67 -5.70 -8.51
N GLN A 81 -1.59 -5.14 -7.31
CA GLN A 81 -0.84 -5.72 -6.21
C GLN A 81 -1.46 -7.03 -5.74
N VAL A 82 -2.78 -7.07 -5.53
CA VAL A 82 -3.52 -8.29 -5.17
C VAL A 82 -3.29 -9.41 -6.20
N ARG A 83 -3.37 -9.11 -7.50
CA ARG A 83 -3.08 -10.11 -8.56
C ARG A 83 -1.63 -10.60 -8.57
N ALA A 84 -0.68 -9.78 -8.11
CA ALA A 84 0.74 -10.12 -8.12
C ALA A 84 1.22 -10.90 -6.87
N LEU A 85 0.36 -11.02 -5.85
CA LEU A 85 0.68 -11.74 -4.62
C LEU A 85 0.87 -13.24 -4.89
N PRO A 86 1.86 -13.89 -4.24
CA PRO A 86 1.86 -15.34 -4.07
C PRO A 86 0.62 -15.84 -3.34
N ASP A 87 0.29 -17.10 -3.61
CA ASP A 87 -0.65 -17.85 -2.78
C ASP A 87 -0.22 -17.83 -1.30
N GLY A 88 -1.14 -17.42 -0.43
CA GLY A 88 -0.92 -17.38 1.02
C GLY A 88 -0.13 -16.17 1.54
N ALA A 89 0.35 -15.28 0.66
CA ALA A 89 0.95 -14.02 1.09
C ALA A 89 -0.12 -13.00 1.50
N ARG A 90 0.29 -11.98 2.28
CA ARG A 90 -0.54 -10.86 2.70
C ARG A 90 -0.05 -9.55 2.09
N LEU A 91 -0.94 -8.58 2.01
CA LEU A 91 -0.63 -7.21 1.63
C LEU A 91 -1.15 -6.25 2.69
N GLU A 92 -0.26 -5.44 3.22
CA GLU A 92 -0.58 -4.38 4.18
C GLU A 92 -0.32 -3.01 3.57
N TRP A 93 -1.34 -2.15 3.63
CA TRP A 93 -1.22 -0.74 3.29
C TRP A 93 -1.22 0.09 4.57
N HIS A 94 -0.08 0.68 4.88
CA HIS A 94 0.09 1.49 6.06
C HIS A 94 -0.17 2.97 5.74
N ALA A 95 -1.24 3.54 6.27
CA ALA A 95 -1.57 4.95 6.11
C ALA A 95 -1.15 5.81 7.31
N SER A 96 -0.56 6.98 7.05
CA SER A 96 0.01 7.84 8.11
C SER A 96 -1.02 8.51 9.01
N ASP A 97 -2.25 8.66 8.50
CA ASP A 97 -3.34 9.39 9.13
C ASP A 97 -4.51 8.45 9.37
N PRO A 98 -5.17 8.49 10.55
CA PRO A 98 -6.27 7.59 10.86
C PRO A 98 -7.48 7.80 9.93
N ALA A 99 -7.78 9.06 9.59
CA ALA A 99 -8.84 9.39 8.64
C ALA A 99 -8.50 8.92 7.22
N GLY A 100 -7.22 9.01 6.83
CA GLY A 100 -6.74 8.49 5.54
C GLY A 100 -6.85 6.96 5.46
N ALA A 101 -6.45 6.26 6.53
CA ALA A 101 -6.59 4.80 6.63
C ALA A 101 -8.06 4.36 6.47
N ALA A 102 -8.97 5.00 7.21
CA ALA A 102 -10.40 4.70 7.11
C ALA A 102 -10.95 4.97 5.70
N ALA A 103 -10.62 6.12 5.09
CA ALA A 103 -11.08 6.45 3.74
C ALA A 103 -10.54 5.50 2.67
N ILE A 104 -9.28 5.07 2.77
CA ILE A 104 -8.69 4.07 1.87
C ILE A 104 -9.41 2.72 2.05
N LYS A 105 -9.64 2.30 3.30
CA LYS A 105 -10.37 1.06 3.58
C LYS A 105 -11.78 1.09 2.97
N ASP A 106 -12.55 2.14 3.22
CA ASP A 106 -13.91 2.30 2.70
C ASP A 106 -13.92 2.29 1.16
N LEU A 107 -12.92 2.95 0.54
CA LEU A 107 -12.75 2.95 -0.91
C LEU A 107 -12.55 1.52 -1.45
N LEU A 108 -11.62 0.75 -0.88
CA LEU A 108 -11.34 -0.62 -1.31
C LEU A 108 -12.54 -1.55 -1.09
N ASP A 109 -13.17 -1.47 0.08
CA ASP A 109 -14.35 -2.25 0.42
C ASP A 109 -15.51 -1.95 -0.57
N SER A 110 -15.70 -0.68 -0.96
CA SER A 110 -16.73 -0.29 -1.94
C SER A 110 -16.50 -0.85 -3.35
N ARG A 111 -15.26 -1.27 -3.65
CA ARG A 111 -14.87 -1.93 -4.92
C ARG A 111 -14.75 -3.44 -4.79
N GLY A 112 -15.07 -4.00 -3.62
CA GLY A 112 -14.98 -5.43 -3.35
C GLY A 112 -13.56 -5.96 -3.20
N ILE A 113 -12.59 -5.09 -2.86
CA ILE A 113 -11.20 -5.46 -2.63
C ILE A 113 -11.00 -5.59 -1.12
N PHE A 114 -10.94 -6.83 -0.63
CA PHE A 114 -10.86 -7.14 0.81
C PHE A 114 -9.53 -7.80 1.20
N GLU A 115 -8.67 -8.06 0.22
CA GLU A 115 -7.40 -8.77 0.36
C GLU A 115 -6.27 -7.89 0.92
N ILE A 116 -6.55 -6.60 1.17
CA ILE A 116 -5.57 -5.62 1.65
C ILE A 116 -5.89 -5.23 3.09
N ASP A 117 -4.95 -5.48 3.99
CA ASP A 117 -4.99 -5.01 5.35
C ASP A 117 -4.60 -3.52 5.40
N VAL A 118 -5.59 -2.63 5.48
CA VAL A 118 -5.34 -1.18 5.62
C VAL A 118 -5.14 -0.82 7.09
N ILE A 119 -3.94 -0.38 7.45
CA ILE A 119 -3.50 -0.16 8.82
C ILE A 119 -3.13 1.31 9.01
N HIS A 120 -3.68 1.95 10.05
CA HIS A 120 -3.15 3.25 10.47
C HIS A 120 -1.82 3.06 11.20
N THR A 121 -0.77 3.73 10.75
CA THR A 121 0.54 3.76 11.42
C THR A 121 1.04 5.18 11.48
N SER A 122 1.09 5.74 12.69
CA SER A 122 1.49 7.12 12.88
C SER A 122 2.94 7.34 12.47
N LYS A 123 3.19 8.42 11.75
CA LYS A 123 4.56 8.84 11.41
C LYS A 123 5.31 9.25 12.68
N VAL A 124 6.56 8.81 12.82
CA VAL A 124 7.45 9.16 13.94
C VAL A 124 8.63 10.02 13.52
#